data_AF-A0A349SWQ7-F1
#
_entry.id   AF-A0A349SWQ7-F1
#
_cell.length_a   1.000
_cell.length_b   1.000
_cell.length_c   1.000
_cell.angle_alpha   90.00
_cell.angle_beta   90.00
_cell.angle_gamma   90.00
#
_symmetry.space_group_name_H-M   'P 1'
#
loop_
_entity.id
_entity.type
_entity.pdbx_description
1 polymer ?
#
loop_
_entity_poly.entity_id
_entity_poly.type
_entity_poly.pdbx_seq_one_letter_code
_entity_poly.pdbx_strand_id
1 'polypeptide(L)'
;VNALSHYTDWTIGHVHSGALGWVAMISIGSIYALIPWLYGKKEMHSVGLVNTHFWLATIGTVLYIASMWVAGISQGLMWRAVNDDGTLTYTFVESLKATYPYYVVRMIGGLVFLSGMFLMAYNVFKTMSSPAASGNTAAQPA
;
A
#
# COMPACT_ATOMS: atom_id res chain seq x y z
N VAL A 1 21.88 10.46 8.69
CA VAL A 1 20.52 10.17 8.14
C VAL A 1 19.43 10.60 9.12
N ASN A 2 19.43 10.11 10.37
CA ASN A 2 18.39 10.48 11.36
C ASN A 2 18.21 12.00 11.56
N ALA A 3 19.31 12.78 11.60
CA ALA A 3 19.23 14.23 11.70
C ALA A 3 18.41 14.94 10.59
N LEU A 4 18.14 14.27 9.46
CA LEU A 4 17.27 14.74 8.36
C LEU A 4 15.89 14.08 8.37
N SER A 5 15.81 12.81 8.74
CA SER A 5 14.57 12.04 8.68
C SER A 5 13.70 12.19 9.94
N HIS A 6 14.29 12.59 11.07
CA HIS A 6 13.58 12.70 12.33
C HIS A 6 12.57 13.85 12.28
N TYR A 7 11.36 13.59 12.78
CA TYR A 7 10.20 14.49 12.71
C TYR A 7 9.71 14.87 11.30
N THR A 8 10.28 14.32 10.24
CA THR A 8 9.81 14.56 8.87
C THR A 8 8.94 13.41 8.37
N ASP A 9 8.20 13.67 7.29
CA ASP A 9 7.38 12.69 6.58
C ASP A 9 8.20 11.53 6.00
N TRP A 10 9.53 11.62 5.98
CA TRP A 10 10.39 10.48 5.65
C TRP A 10 10.06 9.29 6.56
N THR A 11 9.92 9.52 7.85
CA THR A 11 9.60 8.45 8.81
C THR A 11 8.28 7.78 8.46
N ILE A 12 7.28 8.55 8.03
CA ILE A 12 5.98 8.04 7.59
C ILE A 12 6.12 7.24 6.30
N GLY A 13 6.95 7.71 5.36
CA GLY A 13 7.32 6.97 4.16
C GLY A 13 7.95 5.61 4.48
N HIS A 14 8.91 5.57 5.40
CA HIS A 14 9.54 4.32 5.86
C HIS A 14 8.53 3.35 6.49
N VAL A 15 7.65 3.86 7.36
CA VAL A 15 6.60 3.05 8.00
C VAL A 15 5.69 2.43 6.93
N HIS A 16 5.24 3.22 5.94
CA HIS A 16 4.34 2.70 4.91
C HIS A 16 5.05 1.83 3.86
N SER A 17 6.35 1.99 3.63
CA SER A 17 7.15 1.02 2.88
C SER A 17 7.07 -0.36 3.53
N GLY A 18 7.20 -0.44 4.85
CA GLY A 18 7.07 -1.70 5.59
C GLY A 18 5.62 -2.17 5.73
N ALA A 19 4.70 -1.27 6.08
CA ALA A 19 3.31 -1.64 6.35
C ALA A 19 2.59 -2.06 5.06
N LEU A 20 2.66 -1.26 3.99
CA LEU A 20 1.97 -1.54 2.73
C LEU A 20 2.81 -2.48 1.85
N GLY A 21 4.08 -2.15 1.62
CA GLY A 21 4.94 -2.88 0.70
C GLY A 21 5.37 -4.26 1.18
N TRP A 22 5.41 -4.48 2.51
CA TRP A 22 5.79 -5.77 3.10
C TRP A 22 4.60 -6.46 3.79
N VAL A 23 4.17 -5.93 4.95
CA VAL A 23 3.19 -6.62 5.82
C VAL A 23 1.87 -6.88 5.10
N ALA A 24 1.31 -5.87 4.43
CA ALA A 24 0.05 -6.02 3.71
C ALA A 24 0.22 -6.97 2.52
N MET A 25 1.25 -6.81 1.68
CA MET A 25 1.47 -7.66 0.50
C MET A 25 1.60 -9.14 0.85
N ILE A 26 2.42 -9.50 1.84
CA ILE A 26 2.59 -10.90 2.23
C ILE A 26 1.31 -11.49 2.82
N SER A 27 0.58 -10.69 3.61
CA SER A 27 -0.69 -11.12 4.21
C SER A 27 -1.77 -11.32 3.15
N ILE A 28 -1.89 -10.39 2.20
CA ILE A 28 -2.83 -10.48 1.07
C ILE A 28 -2.53 -11.72 0.21
N GLY A 29 -1.25 -11.93 -0.15
CA GLY A 29 -0.82 -13.11 -0.91
C GLY A 29 -1.12 -14.41 -0.18
N SER A 30 -0.88 -14.46 1.13
CA SER A 30 -1.20 -15.61 1.98
C SER A 30 -2.70 -15.89 2.01
N ILE A 31 -3.54 -14.85 2.12
CA ILE A 31 -5.00 -15.00 2.08
C ILE A 31 -5.45 -15.54 0.72
N TYR A 32 -4.91 -15.02 -0.40
CA TYR A 32 -5.25 -15.52 -1.73
C TYR A 32 -4.86 -16.98 -1.96
N ALA A 33 -3.80 -17.46 -1.31
CA ALA A 33 -3.42 -18.88 -1.35
C ALA A 33 -4.32 -19.74 -0.44
N LEU A 34 -4.61 -19.28 0.79
CA LEU A 34 -5.30 -20.08 1.80
C LEU A 34 -6.82 -20.18 1.56
N ILE A 35 -7.47 -19.11 1.09
CA ILE A 35 -8.93 -19.08 0.94
C ILE A 35 -9.45 -20.20 0.02
N PRO A 36 -8.89 -20.44 -1.18
CA PRO A 36 -9.31 -21.55 -2.02
C PRO A 36 -9.19 -22.91 -1.30
N TRP A 37 -8.07 -23.16 -0.60
CA TRP A 37 -7.84 -24.42 0.10
C TRP A 37 -8.85 -24.67 1.22
N LEU A 38 -9.14 -23.65 2.02
CA LEU A 38 -10.12 -23.74 3.11
C LEU A 38 -11.55 -24.00 2.62
N TYR A 39 -11.88 -23.56 1.41
CA TYR A 39 -13.21 -23.73 0.79
C TYR A 39 -13.24 -24.85 -0.27
N GLY A 40 -12.21 -25.71 -0.32
CA GLY A 40 -12.17 -26.85 -1.25
C GLY A 40 -12.15 -26.45 -2.73
N LYS A 41 -11.51 -25.33 -3.06
CA LYS A 41 -11.40 -24.78 -4.41
C LYS A 41 -9.99 -24.93 -4.96
N LYS A 42 -9.88 -25.08 -6.28
CA LYS A 42 -8.60 -25.11 -6.98
C LYS A 42 -7.90 -23.75 -6.95
N GLU A 43 -8.66 -22.67 -7.05
CA GLU A 43 -8.16 -21.30 -7.14
C GLU A 43 -9.20 -20.28 -6.67
N MET A 44 -8.78 -19.01 -6.57
CA MET A 44 -9.67 -17.88 -6.30
C MET A 44 -10.70 -17.70 -7.42
N HIS A 45 -11.84 -17.07 -7.11
CA HIS A 45 -12.91 -16.83 -8.07
C HIS A 45 -12.45 -16.15 -9.36
N SER A 46 -11.51 -15.19 -9.27
CA SER A 46 -10.84 -14.61 -10.42
C SER A 46 -9.37 -14.31 -10.13
N VAL A 47 -8.47 -14.97 -10.86
CA VAL A 47 -7.03 -14.66 -10.86
C VAL A 47 -6.76 -13.29 -11.50
N GLY A 48 -7.59 -12.87 -12.46
CA GLY A 48 -7.53 -11.53 -13.04
C GLY A 48 -7.71 -10.43 -12.00
N LEU A 49 -8.68 -10.58 -11.09
CA LEU A 49 -8.88 -9.63 -9.98
C LEU A 49 -7.73 -9.63 -8.98
N VAL A 50 -7.04 -10.76 -8.77
CA VAL A 50 -5.82 -10.81 -7.95
C VAL A 50 -4.73 -9.97 -8.60
N ASN A 51 -4.52 -10.10 -9.92
CA ASN A 51 -3.55 -9.29 -10.66
C ASN A 51 -3.91 -7.79 -10.65
N THR A 52 -5.18 -7.43 -10.84
CA THR A 52 -5.62 -6.04 -10.72
C THR A 52 -5.39 -5.49 -9.31
N HIS A 53 -5.70 -6.26 -8.27
CA HIS A 53 -5.40 -5.87 -6.90
C HIS A 53 -3.90 -5.68 -6.68
N PHE A 54 -3.05 -6.58 -7.18
CA PHE A 54 -1.60 -6.44 -7.11
C PHE A 54 -1.12 -5.11 -7.69
N TRP A 55 -1.61 -4.71 -8.87
CA TRP A 55 -1.22 -3.44 -9.49
C TRP A 55 -1.73 -2.23 -8.73
N LEU A 56 -2.97 -2.25 -8.23
CA LEU A 56 -3.50 -1.17 -7.39
C LEU A 56 -2.70 -1.02 -6.09
N ALA A 57 -2.41 -2.13 -5.41
CA ALA A 57 -1.61 -2.13 -4.19
C ALA A 57 -0.18 -1.63 -4.45
N THR A 58 0.44 -2.06 -5.55
CA THR A 58 1.80 -1.65 -5.94
C THR A 58 1.87 -0.16 -6.28
N ILE A 59 0.99 0.32 -7.18
CA ILE A 59 0.96 1.73 -7.59
C ILE A 59 0.61 2.62 -6.40
N GLY A 60 -0.38 2.25 -5.60
CA GLY A 60 -0.76 2.98 -4.39
C GLY A 60 0.39 3.09 -3.39
N THR A 61 1.11 1.99 -3.16
CA THR A 61 2.29 1.96 -2.28
C THR A 61 3.42 2.83 -2.81
N VAL A 62 3.77 2.72 -4.09
CA VAL A 62 4.85 3.52 -4.70
C VAL A 62 4.53 5.01 -4.65
N LEU A 63 3.29 5.42 -4.99
CA LEU A 63 2.86 6.81 -4.89
C LEU A 63 2.95 7.33 -3.44
N TYR A 64 2.53 6.53 -2.47
CA TYR A 64 2.63 6.88 -1.06
C TYR A 64 4.09 7.12 -0.67
N ILE A 65 4.98 6.16 -0.92
CA ILE A 65 6.39 6.23 -0.54
C ILE A 65 7.07 7.42 -1.21
N ALA A 66 6.88 7.59 -2.53
CA ALA A 66 7.48 8.68 -3.28
C ALA A 66 7.08 10.04 -2.72
N SER A 67 5.78 10.25 -2.44
CA SER A 67 5.31 11.52 -1.87
C SER A 67 5.92 11.83 -0.50
N MET A 68 6.07 10.81 0.35
CA MET A 68 6.63 10.97 1.71
C MET A 68 8.14 11.16 1.72
N TRP A 69 8.86 10.56 0.77
CA TRP A 69 10.28 10.85 0.60
C TRP A 69 10.50 12.29 0.16
N VAL A 70 9.78 12.76 -0.86
CA VAL A 70 9.94 14.15 -1.31
C VAL A 70 9.54 15.12 -0.20
N ALA A 71 8.39 14.92 0.45
CA ALA A 71 7.96 15.74 1.58
C ALA A 71 8.99 15.73 2.72
N GLY A 72 9.49 14.56 3.11
CA GLY A 72 10.42 14.41 4.21
C GLY A 72 11.79 15.06 3.96
N ILE A 73 12.31 14.92 2.73
CA ILE A 73 13.55 15.58 2.32
C ILE A 73 13.34 17.10 2.29
N SER A 74 12.25 17.58 1.69
CA SER A 74 11.93 19.01 1.66
C SER A 74 11.82 19.61 3.06
N GLN A 75 11.09 18.98 3.98
CA GLN A 75 11.00 19.43 5.38
C GLN A 75 12.37 19.49 6.04
N GLY A 76 13.12 18.39 5.99
CA GLY A 76 14.40 18.31 6.67
C GLY A 76 15.44 19.29 6.12
N LEU A 77 15.41 19.59 4.82
CA LEU A 77 16.27 20.60 4.19
C LEU A 77 15.81 22.03 4.52
N MET A 78 14.51 22.31 4.48
CA MET A 78 13.99 23.65 4.80
C MET A 78 14.18 24.01 6.27
N TRP A 79 14.01 23.06 7.20
CA TRP A 79 14.16 23.31 8.64
C TRP A 79 15.60 23.57 9.09
N ARG A 80 16.59 23.14 8.29
CA ARG A 80 18.01 23.39 8.55
C ARG A 80 18.62 24.45 7.64
N ALA A 81 17.82 25.06 6.76
CA ALA A 81 18.33 26.03 5.81
C ALA A 81 18.68 27.32 6.58
N VAL A 82 19.93 27.74 6.43
CA VAL A 82 20.50 28.91 7.06
C VAL A 82 21.09 29.78 5.95
N ASN A 83 20.82 31.08 6.00
CA ASN A 83 21.39 32.08 5.11
C ASN A 83 22.86 32.35 5.45
N ASP A 84 23.58 33.04 4.57
CA ASP A 84 25.00 33.39 4.79
C ASP A 84 25.22 34.25 6.05
N ASP A 85 24.18 34.94 6.53
CA ASP A 85 24.18 35.76 7.76
C ASP A 85 23.83 34.97 9.04
N GLY A 86 23.59 33.65 8.94
CA GLY A 86 23.25 32.79 10.07
C GLY A 86 21.77 32.76 10.44
N THR A 87 20.91 33.52 9.75
CA THR A 87 19.46 33.48 9.97
C THR A 87 18.80 32.27 9.31
N LEU A 88 17.67 31.80 9.84
CA LEU A 88 16.90 30.71 9.23
C LEU A 88 16.28 31.18 7.91
N THR A 89 16.51 30.43 6.82
CA THR A 89 16.02 30.78 5.48
C THR A 89 14.50 30.69 5.35
N TYR A 90 13.89 29.70 6.01
CA TYR A 90 12.46 29.43 5.91
C TYR A 90 11.78 29.44 7.27
N THR A 91 10.57 29.99 7.31
CA THR A 91 9.63 29.80 8.40
C THR A 91 9.04 28.39 8.37
N PHE A 92 8.56 27.92 9.52
CA PHE A 92 7.88 26.62 9.59
C PHE A 92 6.65 26.57 8.66
N VAL A 93 5.88 27.67 8.57
CA VAL A 93 4.67 27.73 7.72
C VAL A 93 5.01 27.59 6.23
N GLU A 94 6.15 28.11 5.78
CA GLU A 94 6.60 27.91 4.39
C GLU A 94 6.93 26.43 4.11
N SER A 95 7.59 25.76 5.05
CA SER A 95 7.84 24.32 4.92
C SER A 95 6.53 23.52 4.87
N LEU A 96 5.53 23.92 5.65
CA LEU A 96 4.21 23.29 5.64
C LEU A 96 3.52 23.48 4.27
N LYS A 97 3.52 24.71 3.75
CA LYS A 97 2.95 25.02 2.42
C LYS A 97 3.64 24.23 1.30
N ALA A 98 4.96 24.09 1.36
CA ALA A 98 5.71 23.29 0.39
C ALA A 98 5.31 21.80 0.42
N THR A 99 4.88 21.29 1.57
CA THR A 99 4.52 19.87 1.73
C THR A 99 3.08 19.51 1.36
N TYR A 100 2.19 20.49 1.26
CA TYR A 100 0.75 20.28 0.99
C TYR A 100 0.46 19.42 -0.25
N PRO A 101 1.11 19.65 -1.41
CA PRO A 101 0.87 18.84 -2.60
C PRO A 101 1.15 17.36 -2.37
N TYR A 102 2.15 17.03 -1.56
CA TYR A 102 2.53 15.64 -1.27
C TYR A 102 1.52 14.95 -0.35
N TYR A 103 0.81 15.67 0.51
CA TYR A 103 -0.31 15.09 1.27
C TYR A 103 -1.48 14.66 0.39
N VAL A 104 -1.72 15.39 -0.70
CA VAL A 104 -2.73 15.01 -1.70
C VAL A 104 -2.29 13.75 -2.43
N VAL A 105 -1.04 13.68 -2.90
CA VAL A 105 -0.50 12.48 -3.56
C VAL A 105 -0.52 11.26 -2.62
N ARG A 106 -0.17 11.46 -1.35
CA ARG A 106 -0.27 10.42 -0.31
C ARG A 106 -1.69 9.89 -0.18
N MET A 107 -2.67 10.79 -0.10
CA MET A 107 -4.08 10.44 0.04
C MET A 107 -4.56 9.66 -1.19
N ILE A 108 -4.21 10.11 -2.39
CA ILE A 108 -4.50 9.39 -3.64
C ILE A 108 -3.87 8.00 -3.63
N GLY A 109 -2.57 7.88 -3.31
CA GLY A 109 -1.90 6.58 -3.22
C GLY A 109 -2.57 5.63 -2.23
N GLY A 110 -2.96 6.14 -1.05
CA GLY A 110 -3.73 5.39 -0.06
C GLY A 110 -5.11 4.95 -0.56
N LEU A 111 -5.83 5.82 -1.29
CA LEU A 111 -7.12 5.45 -1.89
C LEU A 111 -6.98 4.41 -3.00
N VAL A 112 -5.93 4.50 -3.83
CA VAL A 112 -5.64 3.47 -4.84
C VAL A 112 -5.40 2.12 -4.16
N PHE A 113 -4.58 2.08 -3.11
CA PHE A 113 -4.39 0.86 -2.32
C PHE A 113 -5.71 0.34 -1.72
N LEU A 114 -6.49 1.22 -1.10
CA LEU A 114 -7.77 0.88 -0.47
C LEU A 114 -8.79 0.33 -1.48
N SER A 115 -8.83 0.87 -2.71
CA SER A 115 -9.68 0.33 -3.78
C SER A 115 -9.32 -1.11 -4.13
N GLY A 116 -8.03 -1.46 -4.07
CA GLY A 116 -7.56 -2.84 -4.18
C GLY A 116 -8.12 -3.75 -3.09
N MET A 117 -8.22 -3.26 -1.85
CA MET A 117 -8.80 -4.02 -0.73
C MET A 117 -10.29 -4.31 -0.93
N PHE A 118 -11.05 -3.39 -1.54
CA PHE A 118 -12.45 -3.67 -1.90
C PHE A 118 -12.55 -4.74 -3.00
N LEU A 119 -11.66 -4.73 -4.00
CA LEU A 119 -11.59 -5.81 -5.00
C LEU A 119 -11.24 -7.15 -4.36
N MET A 120 -10.33 -7.16 -3.39
CA MET A 120 -10.01 -8.36 -2.62
C MET A 120 -11.22 -8.88 -1.86
N ALA A 121 -11.91 -8.02 -1.10
CA ALA A 121 -13.09 -8.39 -0.35
C ALA A 121 -14.16 -9.02 -1.25
N TYR A 122 -14.42 -8.41 -2.42
CA TYR A 122 -15.32 -8.96 -3.42
C TYR A 122 -14.87 -10.33 -3.93
N ASN A 123 -13.60 -10.48 -4.32
CA ASN A 123 -13.07 -11.72 -4.88
C ASN A 123 -13.10 -12.87 -3.85
N VAL A 124 -12.74 -12.57 -2.60
CA VAL A 124 -12.82 -13.51 -1.46
C VAL A 124 -14.27 -13.92 -1.22
N PHE A 125 -15.19 -12.95 -1.11
CA PHE A 125 -16.62 -13.23 -0.90
C PHE A 125 -17.19 -14.14 -2.00
N LYS A 126 -16.86 -13.87 -3.27
CA LYS A 126 -17.30 -14.72 -4.39
C LYS A 126 -16.69 -16.12 -4.32
N THR A 127 -15.42 -16.25 -3.94
CA THR A 127 -14.75 -17.56 -3.79
C THR A 127 -15.43 -18.42 -2.72
N MET A 128 -15.79 -17.81 -1.60
CA MET A 128 -16.49 -18.46 -0.48
C MET A 128 -17.93 -18.84 -0.83
N SER A 129 -18.62 -18.01 -1.63
CA SER A 129 -20.05 -18.19 -1.93
C SER A 129 -20.32 -19.11 -3.13
N SER A 130 -19.34 -19.35 -4.00
CA SER A 130 -19.52 -20.28 -5.11
C SER A 130 -19.65 -21.73 -4.62
N PRO A 131 -20.43 -22.62 -5.28
CA PRO A 131 -20.48 -24.04 -4.94
C PRO A 131 -19.09 -24.67 -5.01
N ALA A 132 -18.73 -25.53 -4.05
CA ALA A 132 -17.50 -26.32 -4.12
C ALA A 132 -17.42 -27.03 -5.48
N ALA A 133 -16.24 -27.06 -6.09
CA ALA A 133 -16.06 -27.81 -7.32
C ALA A 133 -16.43 -29.26 -6.99
N SER A 134 -17.50 -29.77 -7.60
CA SER A 134 -18.01 -31.11 -7.35
C SER A 134 -16.86 -32.11 -7.46
N GLY A 135 -16.40 -32.62 -6.32
CA GLY A 135 -15.43 -33.70 -6.29
C GLY A 135 -16.08 -34.93 -6.91
N ASN A 136 -15.52 -35.39 -8.01
CA ASN A 136 -15.83 -36.63 -8.75
C ASN A 136 -16.77 -37.62 -8.04
N THR A 137 -18.01 -37.69 -8.52
CA THR A 137 -18.85 -38.89 -8.44
C THR A 137 -18.32 -39.94 -9.42
N ALA A 138 -17.10 -40.45 -9.20
CA ALA A 138 -16.51 -41.47 -10.04
C ALA A 138 -15.62 -42.42 -9.23
N ALA A 139 -16.26 -43.34 -8.52
CA ALA A 139 -15.70 -44.65 -8.19
C ALA A 139 -16.84 -45.58 -7.75
N GLN A 140 -17.58 -46.11 -8.73
CA GLN A 140 -18.32 -47.35 -8.55
C GLN A 140 -17.86 -48.32 -9.63
N PRO A 141 -16.98 -49.27 -9.30
CA PRO A 141 -16.80 -50.48 -10.11
C PRO A 141 -17.83 -51.54 -9.69
N ALA A 142 -18.18 -52.36 -10.68
CA ALA A 142 -19.25 -53.36 -10.72
C ALA A 142 -19.16 -54.49 -9.69
#